data_AF-A0A8B7DCG0-F1
#
_entry.id   AF-A0A8B7DCG0-F1
#
_cell.length_a   1.000
_cell.length_b   1.000
_cell.length_c   1.000
_cell.angle_alpha   90.00
_cell.angle_beta   90.00
_cell.angle_gamma   90.00
#
_symmetry.space_group_name_H-M   'P 1'
#
loop_
_entity.id
_entity.type
_entity.pdbx_description
1 polymer ?
#
loop_
_entity_poly.entity_id
_entity_poly.type
_entity_poly.pdbx_seq_one_letter_code
_entity_poly.pdbx_strand_id
1 'polypeptide(L)'
;MVMNYALRHKSNRVDFVTDRYPTISIKHAERQRRAGVQNVAIFGPDQKVPKQWKKFMSVDINKEELVKYLLEEWKSYAINEIEIFITHGNSTYCFRNSICTKLPELRSDHEEADTRLLLHCKHDSVSYVQVILASPDTDVFVSALYHSWFISATLHFETGCGNKQRIFNVNKIAKEIGYDWCDALIGFHSFTGCDAVSAFQRKDKFNALKTAEKKK
;
A
#
# COMPACT_ATOMS: atom_id res chain seq x y z
N MET A 1 11.21 0.14 -12.23
CA MET A 1 10.14 0.99 -11.63
C MET A 1 10.43 1.29 -10.17
N VAL A 2 10.52 0.28 -9.29
CA VAL A 2 10.83 0.44 -7.85
C VAL A 2 12.20 1.08 -7.59
N MET A 3 13.25 0.65 -8.31
CA MET A 3 14.58 1.26 -8.20
C MET A 3 14.61 2.73 -8.64
N ASN A 4 13.98 3.06 -9.77
CA ASN A 4 13.89 4.45 -10.22
C ASN A 4 13.12 5.32 -9.23
N TYR A 5 12.14 4.74 -8.53
CA TYR A 5 11.39 5.44 -7.48
C TYR A 5 12.31 5.81 -6.30
N ALA A 6 13.11 4.85 -5.82
CA ALA A 6 14.10 5.07 -4.77
C ALA A 6 15.13 6.12 -5.19
N LEU A 7 15.69 5.99 -6.40
CA LEU A 7 16.68 6.93 -6.95
C LEU A 7 16.13 8.35 -7.06
N ARG A 8 14.90 8.51 -7.55
CA ARG A 8 14.24 9.82 -7.66
C ARG A 8 14.15 10.54 -6.32
N HIS A 9 13.94 9.80 -5.24
CA HIS A 9 13.84 10.32 -3.88
C HIS A 9 15.15 10.23 -3.09
N LYS A 10 16.24 9.78 -3.73
CA LYS A 10 17.54 9.54 -3.08
C LYS A 10 17.43 8.65 -1.84
N SER A 11 16.52 7.68 -1.88
CA SER A 11 16.33 6.70 -0.82
C SER A 11 17.30 5.53 -0.99
N ASN A 12 17.87 5.06 0.12
CA ASN A 12 18.68 3.85 0.18
C ASN A 12 17.83 2.59 0.44
N ARG A 13 16.52 2.75 0.58
CA ARG A 13 15.57 1.65 0.80
C ARG A 13 14.25 1.89 0.08
N VAL A 14 13.64 0.83 -0.42
CA VAL A 14 12.29 0.88 -0.99
C VAL A 14 11.51 -0.40 -0.72
N ASP A 15 10.27 -0.22 -0.30
CA ASP A 15 9.40 -1.32 0.13
C ASP A 15 8.22 -1.44 -0.85
N PHE A 16 8.19 -2.55 -1.59
CA PHE A 16 7.09 -2.91 -2.47
C PHE A 16 6.12 -3.82 -1.74
N VAL A 17 5.13 -3.19 -1.10
CA VAL A 17 4.09 -3.87 -0.32
C VAL A 17 2.89 -4.19 -1.22
N THR A 18 2.39 -5.41 -1.11
CA THR A 18 1.36 -6.00 -1.98
C THR A 18 0.17 -6.47 -1.15
N ASP A 19 -0.97 -6.72 -1.79
CA ASP A 19 -2.05 -7.48 -1.17
C ASP A 19 -1.66 -8.95 -1.02
N ARG A 20 -2.45 -9.69 -0.25
CA ARG A 20 -2.51 -11.14 -0.29
C ARG A 20 -3.81 -11.61 -0.94
N TYR A 21 -3.74 -12.83 -1.48
CA TYR A 21 -4.88 -13.48 -2.12
C TYR A 21 -5.18 -14.83 -1.45
N PRO A 22 -5.65 -14.86 -0.19
CA PRO A 22 -6.04 -16.11 0.46
C PRO A 22 -7.28 -16.72 -0.21
N THR A 23 -7.38 -18.05 -0.13
CA THR A 23 -8.52 -18.82 -0.67
C THR A 23 -9.84 -18.47 0.04
N ILE A 24 -9.77 -18.27 1.35
CA ILE A 24 -10.89 -17.81 2.18
C ILE A 24 -10.68 -16.32 2.44
N SER A 25 -11.60 -15.49 1.94
CA SER A 25 -11.53 -14.03 2.01
C SER A 25 -12.93 -13.44 2.09
N ILE A 26 -13.11 -12.40 2.90
CA ILE A 26 -14.33 -11.59 2.92
C ILE A 26 -14.50 -10.85 1.58
N LYS A 27 -13.39 -10.48 0.92
CA LYS A 27 -13.39 -9.84 -0.41
C LYS A 27 -13.66 -10.83 -1.55
N HIS A 28 -13.77 -12.13 -1.28
CA HIS A 28 -13.91 -13.14 -2.34
C HIS A 28 -15.11 -12.88 -3.26
N ALA A 29 -16.28 -12.52 -2.70
CA ALA A 29 -17.48 -12.24 -3.49
C ALA A 29 -17.27 -11.04 -4.44
N GLU A 30 -16.69 -9.95 -3.94
CA GLU A 30 -16.43 -8.76 -4.77
C GLU A 30 -15.34 -9.01 -5.82
N ARG A 31 -14.36 -9.86 -5.50
CA ARG A 31 -13.35 -10.30 -6.48
C ARG A 31 -13.97 -11.14 -7.58
N GLN A 32 -14.81 -12.12 -7.25
CA GLN A 32 -15.54 -12.92 -8.25
C GLN A 32 -16.39 -12.05 -9.17
N ARG A 33 -17.06 -11.02 -8.63
CA ARG A 33 -17.85 -10.07 -9.44
C ARG A 33 -16.99 -9.32 -10.48
N ARG A 34 -15.73 -9.05 -10.16
CA ARG A 34 -14.77 -8.32 -11.03
C ARG A 34 -13.91 -9.26 -11.87
N ALA A 35 -13.86 -10.55 -11.56
CA ALA A 35 -12.88 -11.48 -12.07
C ALA A 35 -13.07 -11.77 -13.57
N GLY A 36 -11.96 -11.73 -14.30
CA GLY A 36 -11.83 -12.35 -15.60
C GLY A 36 -11.65 -13.87 -15.49
N VAL A 37 -11.66 -14.55 -16.64
CA VAL A 37 -11.54 -16.02 -16.73
C VAL A 37 -10.17 -16.51 -17.21
N GLN A 38 -9.22 -15.62 -17.49
CA GLN A 38 -7.96 -16.00 -18.13
C GLN A 38 -6.79 -15.97 -17.16
N ASN A 39 -6.31 -17.15 -16.79
CA ASN A 39 -4.99 -17.33 -16.17
C ASN A 39 -3.92 -17.17 -17.24
N VAL A 40 -2.89 -16.38 -16.96
CA VAL A 40 -1.76 -16.15 -17.85
C VAL A 40 -0.49 -16.45 -17.07
N ALA A 41 0.22 -17.50 -17.49
CA ALA A 41 1.54 -17.81 -16.93
C ALA A 41 2.57 -16.72 -17.31
N ILE A 42 3.53 -16.50 -16.42
CA ILE A 42 4.65 -15.59 -16.64
C ILE A 42 5.90 -16.44 -16.83
N PHE A 43 6.50 -16.37 -18.02
CA PHE A 43 7.62 -17.20 -18.44
C PHE A 43 8.98 -16.52 -18.30
N GLY A 44 9.04 -15.19 -18.32
CA GLY A 44 10.29 -14.46 -18.24
C GLY A 44 10.20 -13.00 -18.71
N PRO A 45 11.33 -12.27 -18.70
CA PRO A 45 11.38 -10.82 -18.96
C PRO A 45 11.03 -10.42 -20.40
N ASP A 46 11.26 -11.31 -21.36
CA ASP A 46 10.94 -11.06 -22.78
C ASP A 46 9.44 -11.23 -23.11
N GLN A 47 8.65 -11.72 -22.15
CA GLN A 47 7.21 -11.88 -22.33
C GLN A 47 6.53 -10.52 -22.49
N LYS A 48 5.74 -10.37 -23.55
CA LYS A 48 4.93 -9.17 -23.75
C LYS A 48 3.89 -9.04 -22.63
N VAL A 49 3.80 -7.84 -22.07
CA VAL A 49 2.76 -7.48 -21.11
C VAL A 49 1.38 -7.79 -21.71
N PRO A 50 0.47 -8.44 -20.95
CA PRO A 50 -0.86 -8.76 -21.43
C PRO A 50 -1.59 -7.52 -21.96
N LYS A 51 -2.09 -7.58 -23.21
CA LYS A 51 -2.82 -6.47 -23.85
C LYS A 51 -4.05 -6.03 -23.03
N GLN A 52 -4.73 -6.99 -22.41
CA GLN A 52 -5.89 -6.75 -21.55
C GLN A 52 -5.47 -6.66 -20.08
N TRP A 53 -4.58 -5.71 -19.74
CA TRP A 53 -3.99 -5.57 -18.40
C TRP A 53 -5.02 -5.54 -17.27
N LYS A 54 -6.12 -4.80 -17.43
CA LYS A 54 -7.19 -4.73 -16.43
C LYS A 54 -7.83 -6.10 -16.16
N LYS A 55 -7.99 -6.93 -17.19
CA LYS A 55 -8.55 -8.28 -17.07
C LYS A 55 -7.53 -9.24 -16.43
N PHE A 56 -6.27 -9.13 -16.82
CA PHE A 56 -5.18 -9.86 -16.16
C PHE A 56 -5.14 -9.57 -14.66
N MET A 57 -5.15 -8.27 -14.28
CA MET A 57 -5.17 -7.80 -12.89
C MET A 57 -6.52 -7.99 -12.19
N SER A 58 -7.53 -8.59 -12.81
CA SER A 58 -8.78 -8.95 -12.12
C SER A 58 -8.76 -10.38 -11.58
N VAL A 59 -7.76 -11.16 -11.95
CA VAL A 59 -7.61 -12.59 -11.57
C VAL A 59 -6.55 -12.69 -10.49
N ASP A 60 -6.93 -13.22 -9.33
CA ASP A 60 -6.05 -13.28 -8.15
C ASP A 60 -4.78 -14.11 -8.38
N ILE A 61 -4.91 -15.26 -9.06
CA ILE A 61 -3.77 -16.13 -9.41
C ILE A 61 -2.73 -15.38 -10.25
N ASN A 62 -3.19 -14.56 -11.21
CA ASN A 62 -2.29 -13.77 -12.05
C ASN A 62 -1.52 -12.72 -11.23
N LYS A 63 -2.15 -12.14 -10.21
CA LYS A 63 -1.49 -11.17 -9.32
C LYS A 63 -0.45 -11.86 -8.44
N GLU A 64 -0.78 -13.02 -7.88
CA GLU A 64 0.16 -13.81 -7.07
C GLU A 64 1.38 -14.23 -7.91
N GLU A 65 1.16 -14.77 -9.11
CA GLU A 65 2.25 -15.14 -10.02
C GLU A 65 3.08 -13.92 -10.47
N LEU A 66 2.46 -12.75 -10.65
CA LEU A 66 3.19 -11.51 -10.93
C LEU A 66 4.09 -11.09 -9.77
N VAL A 67 3.59 -11.12 -8.53
CA VAL A 67 4.39 -10.77 -7.34
C VAL A 67 5.54 -11.76 -7.16
N LYS A 68 5.27 -13.06 -7.34
CA LYS A 68 6.30 -14.11 -7.29
C LYS A 68 7.36 -13.93 -8.36
N TYR A 69 6.97 -13.61 -9.59
CA TYR A 69 7.91 -13.29 -10.67
C TYR A 69 8.79 -12.08 -10.31
N LEU A 70 8.20 -10.99 -9.82
CA LEU A 70 8.96 -9.80 -9.41
C LEU A 70 9.94 -10.09 -8.26
N LEU A 71 9.54 -10.93 -7.30
CA LEU A 71 10.40 -11.40 -6.21
C LEU A 71 11.64 -12.14 -6.74
N GLU A 72 11.48 -12.98 -7.75
CA GLU A 72 12.60 -13.71 -8.36
C GLU A 72 13.49 -12.79 -9.22
N GLU A 73 12.89 -11.95 -10.06
CA GLU A 73 13.64 -11.04 -10.92
C GLU A 73 14.46 -10.03 -10.13
N TRP A 74 13.89 -9.42 -9.09
CA TRP A 74 14.58 -8.38 -8.32
C TRP A 74 15.76 -8.88 -7.50
N LYS A 75 15.89 -10.19 -7.27
CA LYS A 75 17.13 -10.79 -6.75
C LYS A 75 18.34 -10.43 -7.62
N SER A 76 18.15 -10.47 -8.94
CA SER A 76 19.21 -10.21 -9.92
C SER A 76 19.57 -8.72 -10.02
N TYR A 77 18.66 -7.83 -9.62
CA TYR A 77 18.86 -6.37 -9.65
C TYR A 77 19.39 -5.78 -8.33
N ALA A 78 19.56 -6.62 -7.30
CA ALA A 78 20.05 -6.24 -5.96
C ALA A 78 21.56 -5.98 -5.90
N ILE A 79 22.11 -5.40 -6.98
CA ILE A 79 23.54 -5.07 -7.15
C ILE A 79 23.82 -3.62 -6.68
N ASN A 80 22.78 -2.85 -6.37
CA ASN A 80 22.89 -1.45 -5.97
C ASN A 80 22.92 -1.28 -4.44
N GLU A 81 23.37 -0.11 -3.97
CA GLU A 81 23.34 0.29 -2.56
C GLU A 81 21.92 0.48 -1.98
N ILE A 82 20.88 0.26 -2.79
CA ILE A 82 19.48 0.39 -2.39
C ILE A 82 18.94 -0.96 -1.96
N GLU A 83 18.44 -1.04 -0.74
CA GLU A 83 17.75 -2.21 -0.20
C GLU A 83 16.32 -2.29 -0.77
N ILE A 84 15.96 -3.44 -1.34
CA ILE A 84 14.62 -3.67 -1.90
C ILE A 84 13.88 -4.63 -0.99
N PHE A 85 12.77 -4.19 -0.42
CA PHE A 85 11.88 -5.02 0.36
C PHE A 85 10.66 -5.35 -0.49
N ILE A 86 10.20 -6.60 -0.46
CA ILE A 86 8.99 -7.01 -1.14
C ILE A 86 8.20 -7.98 -0.28
N THR A 87 6.89 -7.78 -0.25
CA THR A 87 5.99 -8.67 0.46
C THR A 87 5.40 -9.71 -0.48
N HIS A 88 5.34 -10.96 -0.04
CA HIS A 88 4.71 -12.06 -0.78
C HIS A 88 4.14 -13.09 0.21
N GLY A 89 2.85 -13.43 0.04
CA GLY A 89 2.08 -14.11 1.08
C GLY A 89 2.22 -13.37 2.42
N ASN A 90 2.50 -14.11 3.50
CA ASN A 90 2.64 -13.51 4.83
C ASN A 90 4.05 -12.99 5.12
N SER A 91 4.97 -13.13 4.16
CA SER A 91 6.39 -12.92 4.38
C SER A 91 6.88 -11.66 3.67
N THR A 92 7.93 -11.08 4.24
CA THR A 92 8.68 -9.98 3.62
C THR A 92 10.11 -10.44 3.38
N TYR A 93 10.62 -10.11 2.21
CA TYR A 93 11.98 -10.42 1.78
C TYR A 93 12.72 -9.11 1.51
N CYS A 94 13.94 -9.00 2.02
CA CYS A 94 14.87 -7.93 1.69
C CYS A 94 15.96 -8.45 0.77
N PHE A 95 16.25 -7.68 -0.27
CA PHE A 95 17.35 -7.89 -1.17
C PHE A 95 18.38 -6.79 -1.01
N ARG A 96 19.60 -7.19 -0.67
CA ARG A 96 20.75 -6.31 -0.53
C ARG A 96 22.02 -7.06 -0.91
N ASN A 97 22.87 -6.46 -1.74
CA ASN A 97 24.16 -7.04 -2.15
C ASN A 97 24.02 -8.48 -2.67
N SER A 98 23.01 -8.74 -3.50
CA SER A 98 22.66 -10.07 -4.04
C SER A 98 22.24 -11.13 -2.99
N ILE A 99 22.04 -10.74 -1.73
CA ILE A 99 21.54 -11.62 -0.66
C ILE A 99 20.04 -11.38 -0.49
N CYS A 100 19.27 -12.47 -0.41
CA CYS A 100 17.86 -12.47 -0.06
C CYS A 100 17.69 -12.93 1.38
N THR A 101 17.13 -12.05 2.23
CA THR A 101 16.85 -12.35 3.64
C THR A 101 15.37 -12.22 3.91
N LYS A 102 14.77 -13.22 4.56
CA LYS A 102 13.40 -13.14 5.06
C LYS A 102 13.39 -12.39 6.39
N LEU A 103 12.41 -11.51 6.58
CA LEU A 103 12.30 -10.63 7.75
C LEU A 103 11.06 -10.99 8.59
N PRO A 104 11.23 -11.77 9.68
CA PRO A 104 10.12 -12.18 10.54
C PRO A 104 9.36 -11.01 11.18
N GLU A 105 10.03 -9.90 11.46
CA GLU A 105 9.49 -8.69 12.07
C GLU A 105 8.50 -7.94 11.16
N LEU A 106 8.59 -8.16 9.85
CA LEU A 106 7.66 -7.64 8.84
C LEU A 106 6.65 -8.69 8.37
N ARG A 107 6.58 -9.85 9.04
CA ARG A 107 5.55 -10.85 8.76
C ARG A 107 4.18 -10.26 9.09
N SER A 108 3.26 -10.33 8.14
CA SER A 108 1.88 -9.87 8.32
C SER A 108 0.91 -10.84 7.69
N ASP A 109 -0.17 -11.15 8.41
CA ASP A 109 -1.25 -11.96 7.89
C ASP A 109 -2.45 -11.12 7.37
N HIS A 110 -2.28 -9.79 7.30
CA HIS A 110 -3.29 -8.92 6.75
C HIS A 110 -3.45 -9.13 5.24
N GLU A 111 -4.68 -9.05 4.78
CA GLU A 111 -5.00 -9.31 3.38
C GLU A 111 -4.66 -8.13 2.46
N GLU A 112 -4.72 -6.89 2.96
CA GLU A 112 -4.59 -5.69 2.15
C GLU A 112 -3.24 -4.98 2.36
N ALA A 113 -2.72 -4.38 1.29
CA ALA A 113 -1.45 -3.67 1.30
C ALA A 113 -1.47 -2.43 2.20
N ASP A 114 -2.64 -1.82 2.42
CA ASP A 114 -2.80 -0.56 3.14
C ASP A 114 -2.30 -0.61 4.59
N THR A 115 -2.72 -1.62 5.35
CA THR A 115 -2.31 -1.86 6.73
C THR A 115 -0.90 -2.42 6.81
N ARG A 116 -0.51 -3.24 5.82
CA ARG A 116 0.86 -3.75 5.70
C ARG A 116 1.87 -2.62 5.46
N LEU A 117 1.51 -1.61 4.66
CA LEU A 117 2.35 -0.43 4.42
C LEU A 117 2.67 0.28 5.74
N LEU A 118 1.70 0.40 6.65
CA LEU A 118 1.89 1.05 7.95
C LEU A 118 2.81 0.26 8.89
N LEU A 119 2.78 -1.08 8.82
CA LEU A 119 3.74 -1.93 9.52
C LEU A 119 5.18 -1.64 9.03
N HIS A 120 5.37 -1.55 7.72
CA HIS A 120 6.67 -1.18 7.14
C HIS A 120 7.11 0.22 7.58
N CYS A 121 6.20 1.20 7.59
CA CYS A 121 6.53 2.55 8.06
C CYS A 121 6.97 2.57 9.54
N LYS A 122 6.33 1.76 10.38
CA LYS A 122 6.72 1.61 11.78
C LYS A 122 8.11 0.98 11.91
N HIS A 123 8.39 -0.06 11.13
CA HIS A 123 9.71 -0.69 11.09
C HIS A 123 10.79 0.31 10.63
N ASP A 124 10.52 1.06 9.56
CA ASP A 124 11.45 2.04 9.01
C ASP A 124 11.75 3.17 9.98
N SER A 125 10.77 3.55 10.80
CA SER A 125 10.93 4.63 11.77
C SER A 125 11.96 4.39 12.87
N VAL A 126 12.49 3.16 12.97
CA VAL A 126 13.61 2.83 13.86
C VAL A 126 14.93 3.36 13.30
N SER A 127 15.13 3.32 11.98
CA SER A 127 16.40 3.68 11.33
C SER A 127 16.32 4.94 10.49
N TYR A 128 15.11 5.40 10.16
CA TYR A 128 14.89 6.51 9.25
C TYR A 128 14.08 7.62 9.92
N VAL A 129 14.52 8.85 9.73
CA VAL A 129 13.84 10.06 10.22
C VAL A 129 12.66 10.46 9.33
N GLN A 130 12.64 10.03 8.07
CA GLN A 130 11.62 10.36 7.09
C GLN A 130 11.23 9.10 6.31
N VAL A 131 9.92 8.90 6.14
CA VAL A 131 9.35 7.78 5.37
C VAL A 131 8.34 8.33 4.38
N ILE A 132 8.40 7.89 3.13
CA ILE A 132 7.43 8.28 2.08
C ILE A 132 6.49 7.10 1.82
N LEU A 133 5.22 7.26 2.22
CA LEU A 133 4.12 6.36 1.85
C LEU A 133 3.58 6.75 0.49
N ALA A 134 3.81 5.90 -0.50
CA ALA A 134 3.35 6.11 -1.87
C ALA A 134 2.05 5.34 -2.11
N SER A 135 0.92 6.03 -2.23
CA SER A 135 -0.36 5.38 -2.56
C SER A 135 -1.35 6.33 -3.22
N PRO A 136 -2.11 5.87 -4.24
CA PRO A 136 -3.28 6.59 -4.74
C PRO A 136 -4.50 6.46 -3.81
N ASP A 137 -4.44 5.57 -2.82
CA ASP A 137 -5.58 5.17 -2.01
C ASP A 137 -5.82 6.11 -0.81
N THR A 138 -7.08 6.49 -0.63
CA THR A 138 -7.50 7.33 0.51
C THR A 138 -7.50 6.55 1.81
N ASP A 139 -7.72 5.23 1.77
CA ASP A 139 -7.76 4.38 2.97
C ASP A 139 -6.37 4.34 3.64
N VAL A 140 -5.30 4.34 2.84
CA VAL A 140 -3.91 4.47 3.32
C VAL A 140 -3.69 5.85 3.94
N PHE A 141 -4.17 6.92 3.31
CA PHE A 141 -3.98 8.28 3.83
C PHE A 141 -4.69 8.51 5.17
N VAL A 142 -5.94 8.07 5.29
CA VAL A 142 -6.73 8.19 6.54
C VAL A 142 -6.05 7.41 7.66
N SER A 143 -5.64 6.18 7.38
CA SER A 143 -4.92 5.36 8.35
C SER A 143 -3.57 5.99 8.74
N ALA A 144 -2.83 6.58 7.79
CA ALA A 144 -1.57 7.26 8.06
C ALA A 144 -1.72 8.48 8.98
N LEU A 145 -2.82 9.23 8.91
CA LEU A 145 -3.08 10.36 9.82
C LEU A 145 -3.07 9.92 11.28
N TYR A 146 -3.82 8.87 11.61
CA TYR A 146 -3.85 8.30 12.96
C TYR A 146 -2.51 7.69 13.35
N HIS A 147 -1.94 6.83 12.50
CA HIS A 147 -0.70 6.13 12.84
C HIS A 147 0.54 7.03 12.93
N SER A 148 0.50 8.23 12.33
CA SER A 148 1.59 9.22 12.43
C SER A 148 1.85 9.72 13.87
N TRP A 149 0.90 9.52 14.80
CA TRP A 149 1.09 9.82 16.23
C TRP A 149 1.93 8.77 16.97
N PHE A 150 2.05 7.57 16.41
CA PHE A 150 2.72 6.41 17.04
C PHE A 150 4.00 5.98 16.30
N ILE A 151 4.25 6.55 15.13
CA ILE A 151 5.43 6.30 14.30
C ILE A 151 6.41 7.47 14.51
N SER A 152 7.66 7.16 14.90
CA SER A 152 8.67 8.16 15.28
C SER A 152 9.19 8.97 14.08
N ALA A 153 9.12 8.41 12.88
CA ALA A 153 9.52 9.08 11.66
C ALA A 153 8.49 10.12 11.21
N THR A 154 8.97 11.13 10.48
CA THR A 154 8.09 12.01 9.74
C THR A 154 7.57 11.29 8.50
N LEU A 155 6.27 11.04 8.46
CA LEU A 155 5.57 10.42 7.36
C LEU A 155 5.20 11.47 6.30
N HIS A 156 5.54 11.17 5.07
CA HIS A 156 5.11 11.89 3.89
C HIS A 156 4.18 11.01 3.07
N PHE A 157 3.04 11.54 2.64
CA PHE A 157 2.12 10.82 1.76
C PHE A 157 2.26 11.33 0.34
N GLU A 158 2.65 10.45 -0.57
CA GLU A 158 2.81 10.73 -1.99
C GLU A 158 1.69 10.09 -2.80
N THR A 159 1.02 10.91 -3.61
CA THR A 159 -0.12 10.49 -4.42
C THR A 159 -0.17 11.23 -5.77
N GLY A 160 -1.04 10.76 -6.67
CA GLY A 160 -1.16 11.29 -8.03
C GLY A 160 -0.09 10.77 -9.01
N CYS A 161 -0.23 11.12 -10.28
CA CYS A 161 0.66 10.66 -11.35
C CYS A 161 1.04 11.82 -12.28
N GLY A 162 2.26 11.78 -12.82
CA GLY A 162 2.80 12.82 -13.71
C GLY A 162 2.74 14.21 -13.08
N ASN A 163 2.23 15.20 -13.82
CA ASN A 163 2.14 16.60 -13.37
C ASN A 163 1.16 16.82 -12.20
N LYS A 164 0.36 15.81 -11.82
CA LYS A 164 -0.58 15.87 -10.68
C LYS A 164 -0.02 15.22 -9.42
N GLN A 165 1.25 14.80 -9.44
CA GLN A 165 1.90 14.20 -8.29
C GLN A 165 2.06 15.22 -7.16
N ARG A 166 1.77 14.81 -5.93
CA ARG A 166 1.83 15.66 -4.74
C ARG A 166 2.40 14.86 -3.58
N ILE A 167 3.13 15.53 -2.71
CA ILE A 167 3.65 14.98 -1.46
C ILE A 167 3.20 15.88 -0.32
N PHE A 168 2.62 15.28 0.70
CA PHE A 168 2.10 15.97 1.88
C PHE A 168 2.82 15.48 3.13
N ASN A 169 3.09 16.39 4.07
CA ASN A 169 3.58 15.99 5.39
C ASN A 169 2.39 15.56 6.26
N VAL A 170 2.28 14.26 6.53
CA VAL A 170 1.15 13.66 7.24
C VAL A 170 1.14 14.12 8.70
N ASN A 171 2.30 14.15 9.37
CA ASN A 171 2.38 14.56 10.77
C ASN A 171 1.93 16.01 10.96
N LYS A 172 2.23 16.92 10.01
CA LYS A 172 1.78 18.31 10.06
C LYS A 172 0.25 18.38 9.97
N ILE A 173 -0.35 17.67 9.00
CA ILE A 173 -1.81 17.63 8.85
C ILE A 173 -2.47 17.01 10.10
N ALA A 174 -1.93 15.91 10.59
CA ALA A 174 -2.44 15.23 11.78
C ALA A 174 -2.40 16.15 13.03
N LYS A 175 -1.32 16.92 13.21
CA LYS A 175 -1.20 17.93 14.27
C LYS A 175 -2.19 19.08 14.12
N GLU A 176 -2.43 19.55 12.89
CA GLU A 176 -3.38 20.64 12.61
C GLU A 176 -4.83 20.21 12.89
N ILE A 177 -5.20 18.97 12.55
CA ILE A 177 -6.55 18.44 12.77
C ILE A 177 -6.74 17.98 14.23
N GLY A 178 -5.69 17.46 14.87
CA GLY A 178 -5.70 16.99 16.27
C GLY A 178 -5.92 15.48 16.40
N TYR A 179 -5.45 14.92 17.53
CA TYR A 179 -5.47 13.48 17.80
C TYR A 179 -6.88 12.89 17.78
N ASP A 180 -7.82 13.47 18.55
CA ASP A 180 -9.19 12.95 18.67
C ASP A 180 -9.90 12.85 17.32
N TRP A 181 -9.63 13.79 16.42
CA TRP A 181 -10.15 13.75 15.07
C TRP A 181 -9.48 12.68 14.23
N CYS A 182 -8.15 12.52 14.31
CA CYS A 182 -7.46 11.44 13.59
C CYS A 182 -7.95 10.06 14.03
N ASP A 183 -8.18 9.86 15.32
CA ASP A 183 -8.74 8.63 15.89
C ASP A 183 -10.19 8.40 15.39
N ALA A 184 -11.04 9.41 15.49
CA ALA A 184 -12.41 9.34 14.99
C ALA A 184 -12.51 9.14 13.47
N LEU A 185 -11.54 9.64 12.69
CA LEU A 185 -11.56 9.59 11.22
C LEU A 185 -11.52 8.17 10.67
N ILE A 186 -10.85 7.23 11.33
CA ILE A 186 -10.84 5.81 10.88
C ILE A 186 -12.27 5.24 10.93
N GLY A 187 -12.92 5.39 12.08
CA GLY A 187 -14.30 4.93 12.29
C GLY A 187 -15.29 5.69 11.40
N PHE A 188 -15.11 7.00 11.24
CA PHE A 188 -15.95 7.84 10.40
C PHE A 188 -15.80 7.51 8.90
N HIS A 189 -14.57 7.27 8.43
CA HIS A 189 -14.27 6.88 7.07
C HIS A 189 -14.97 5.57 6.70
N SER A 190 -14.91 4.59 7.62
CA SER A 190 -15.67 3.36 7.51
C SER A 190 -17.17 3.65 7.52
N PHE A 191 -17.69 4.32 8.56
CA PHE A 191 -19.12 4.60 8.72
C PHE A 191 -19.78 5.33 7.53
N THR A 192 -19.03 6.18 6.82
CA THR A 192 -19.52 6.97 5.68
C THR A 192 -19.31 6.31 4.32
N GLY A 193 -18.80 5.09 4.29
CA GLY A 193 -18.51 4.32 3.09
C GLY A 193 -17.01 4.27 2.78
N CYS A 194 -16.44 3.07 2.78
CA CYS A 194 -15.09 2.78 2.31
C CYS A 194 -15.12 1.50 1.45
N ASP A 195 -13.96 0.91 1.16
CA ASP A 195 -13.91 -0.33 0.38
C ASP A 195 -14.69 -1.50 1.00
N ALA A 196 -14.90 -1.48 2.32
CA ALA A 196 -15.62 -2.53 3.05
C ALA A 196 -17.13 -2.27 3.22
N VAL A 197 -17.60 -1.03 3.10
CA VAL A 197 -18.99 -0.66 3.44
C VAL A 197 -19.56 0.40 2.50
N SER A 198 -20.87 0.34 2.28
CA SER A 198 -21.56 1.27 1.36
C SER A 198 -21.60 2.70 1.91
N ALA A 199 -21.50 3.67 1.00
CA ALA A 199 -21.70 5.08 1.34
C ALA A 199 -23.19 5.39 1.55
N PHE A 200 -23.47 6.43 2.34
CA PHE A 200 -24.83 6.93 2.51
C PHE A 200 -25.40 7.47 1.19
N GLN A 201 -26.63 7.10 0.88
CA GLN A 201 -27.29 7.54 -0.34
C GLN A 201 -27.33 9.07 -0.41
N ARG A 202 -26.82 9.64 -1.51
CA ARG A 202 -26.77 11.10 -1.79
C ARG A 202 -25.94 11.92 -0.78
N LYS A 203 -25.02 11.30 -0.04
CA LYS A 203 -24.11 12.00 0.86
C LYS A 203 -22.68 11.60 0.53
N ASP A 204 -21.87 12.58 0.14
CA ASP A 204 -20.42 12.40 0.13
C ASP A 204 -19.84 12.53 1.55
N LYS A 205 -18.57 12.12 1.71
CA LYS A 205 -17.86 12.15 3.00
C LYS A 205 -17.80 13.55 3.62
N PHE A 206 -17.68 14.58 2.79
CA PHE A 206 -17.62 15.96 3.25
C PHE A 206 -18.95 16.45 3.83
N ASN A 207 -20.05 16.14 3.15
CA ASN A 207 -21.40 16.46 3.60
C ASN A 207 -21.79 15.62 4.82
N ALA A 208 -21.33 14.37 4.90
CA ALA A 208 -21.47 13.56 6.11
C ALA A 208 -20.72 14.20 7.29
N LEU A 209 -19.49 14.68 7.07
CA LEU A 209 -18.65 15.29 8.11
C LEU A 209 -19.30 16.57 8.66
N LYS A 210 -19.72 17.46 7.76
CA LYS A 210 -20.50 18.66 8.12
C LYS A 210 -21.75 18.36 8.92
N THR A 211 -22.39 17.21 8.68
CA THR A 211 -23.58 16.79 9.42
C THR A 211 -23.22 16.31 10.82
N ALA A 212 -22.09 15.60 10.98
CA ALA A 212 -21.59 15.15 12.27
C ALA A 212 -21.13 16.31 13.16
N GLU A 213 -20.46 17.32 12.58
CA GLU A 213 -20.00 18.52 13.29
C GLU A 213 -21.14 19.34 13.89
N LYS A 214 -22.28 19.43 13.20
CA LYS A 214 -23.47 20.18 13.67
C LYS A 214 -24.17 19.57 14.89
N LYS A 215 -23.80 18.35 15.29
CA LYS A 215 -24.40 17.62 16.41
C LYS A 215 -23.51 17.59 17.66
N LYS A 216 -22.37 18.28 17.65
CA LYS A 216 -21.61 18.63 18.86
C LYS A 216 -22.17 19.92 19.46
#